data_AF-A0A7Y5NX59-F1
#
_entry.id   AF-A0A7Y5NX59-F1
#
_cell.length_a   1.000
_cell.length_b   1.000
_cell.length_c   1.000
_cell.angle_alpha   90.00
_cell.angle_beta   90.00
_cell.angle_gamma   90.00
#
_symmetry.space_group_name_H-M   'P 1'
#
loop_
_entity.id
_entity.type
_entity.pdbx_description
1 polymer ?
#
loop_
_entity_poly.entity_id
_entity_poly.type
_entity_poly.pdbx_seq_one_letter_code
_entity_poly.pdbx_strand_id
1 'polypeptide(L)'
;MSDITALANRRLLDGERLKALNGTQGYRNVGFDVLTLCAMLRENWDSVSGRTGVQTAEINDAEQLADRLISAVGRREQGEAAVAEATELRQRVFTLFMRSYEEVRRAITYLRWHDDDVDRIVPSLYTTGRSSRRKSDIEPKPETPPAGGTSPAAPTGPGTPARPVTTGGSAAPGMADDEPFGPA
;
A
#
# COMPACT_ATOMS: atom_id res chain seq x y z
N MET A 1 -11.63 -11.21 -27.69
CA MET A 1 -11.38 -12.66 -27.93
C MET A 1 -12.26 -13.23 -29.03
N SER A 2 -13.48 -12.73 -29.26
CA SER A 2 -14.47 -13.28 -30.21
C SER A 2 -13.98 -13.44 -31.66
N ASP A 3 -13.23 -12.47 -32.18
CA ASP A 3 -12.74 -12.53 -33.57
C ASP A 3 -11.58 -13.52 -33.73
N ILE A 4 -10.71 -13.61 -32.72
CA ILE A 4 -9.56 -14.53 -32.73
C ILE A 4 -10.02 -15.98 -32.59
N THR A 5 -11.04 -16.24 -31.76
CA THR A 5 -11.66 -17.57 -31.67
C THR A 5 -12.38 -17.95 -32.96
N ALA A 6 -13.02 -16.99 -33.64
CA ALA A 6 -13.62 -17.22 -34.96
C ALA A 6 -12.58 -17.56 -36.03
N LEU A 7 -11.40 -16.95 -36.01
CA LEU A 7 -10.28 -17.27 -36.89
C LEU A 7 -9.67 -18.65 -36.62
N ALA A 8 -9.52 -19.02 -35.34
CA ALA A 8 -9.07 -20.35 -34.94
C ALA A 8 -10.06 -21.44 -35.40
N ASN A 9 -11.36 -21.20 -35.26
CA ASN A 9 -12.40 -22.11 -35.76
C ASN A 9 -12.40 -22.26 -37.28
N ARG A 10 -11.96 -21.23 -38.01
CA ARG A 10 -11.78 -21.25 -39.47
C ARG A 10 -10.43 -21.84 -39.91
N ARG A 11 -9.62 -22.36 -38.98
CA ARG A 11 -8.26 -22.91 -39.20
C ARG A 11 -7.28 -21.91 -39.82
N LEU A 12 -7.48 -20.61 -39.55
CA LEU A 12 -6.59 -19.53 -40.02
C LEU A 12 -5.55 -19.15 -38.97
N LEU A 13 -5.75 -19.57 -37.73
CA LEU A 13 -4.83 -19.45 -36.63
C LEU A 13 -4.77 -20.79 -35.90
N ASP A 14 -3.62 -21.07 -35.29
CA ASP A 14 -3.43 -22.28 -34.51
C ASP A 14 -4.25 -22.24 -33.21
N GLY A 15 -5.27 -23.09 -33.14
CA GLY A 15 -6.18 -23.17 -32.00
C GLY A 15 -5.57 -23.79 -30.75
N GLU A 16 -4.48 -24.56 -30.86
CA GLU A 16 -3.77 -25.07 -29.67
C GLU A 16 -3.02 -23.94 -28.96
N ARG A 17 -2.32 -23.12 -29.74
CA ARG A 17 -1.65 -21.91 -29.27
C ARG A 17 -2.59 -20.92 -28.57
N LEU A 18 -3.85 -20.82 -29.01
CA LEU A 18 -4.88 -20.00 -28.38
C LEU A 18 -5.36 -20.58 -27.02
N LYS A 19 -5.43 -21.91 -26.90
CA LYS A 19 -5.80 -22.59 -25.64
C LYS A 19 -4.69 -22.54 -24.59
N ALA A 20 -3.45 -22.36 -25.02
CA ALA A 20 -2.29 -22.21 -24.14
C ALA A 20 -2.18 -20.83 -23.48
N LEU A 21 -3.03 -19.87 -23.87
CA LEU A 21 -3.07 -18.54 -23.24
C LEU A 21 -3.70 -18.63 -21.85
N ASN A 22 -2.97 -18.15 -20.85
CA ASN A 22 -3.25 -18.37 -19.43
C ASN A 22 -3.99 -17.20 -18.77
N GLY A 23 -4.69 -16.37 -19.55
CA GLY A 23 -5.27 -15.06 -19.21
C GLY A 23 -6.24 -14.98 -18.03
N THR A 24 -6.31 -15.99 -17.19
CA THR A 24 -7.08 -16.09 -15.96
C THR A 24 -6.35 -15.58 -14.72
N GLN A 25 -5.01 -15.49 -14.69
CA GLN A 25 -4.30 -15.06 -13.47
C GLN A 25 -3.16 -14.07 -13.73
N GLY A 26 -3.37 -12.79 -13.41
CA GLY A 26 -2.33 -11.77 -13.25
C GLY A 26 -2.06 -10.88 -14.47
N TYR A 27 -1.79 -9.59 -14.21
CA TYR A 27 -1.52 -8.58 -15.25
C TYR A 27 -0.30 -8.89 -16.12
N ARG A 28 0.69 -9.60 -15.56
CA ARG A 28 1.88 -10.06 -16.29
C ARG A 28 1.51 -11.07 -17.38
N ASN A 29 0.71 -12.07 -17.04
CA ASN A 29 0.26 -13.09 -17.97
C ASN A 29 -0.63 -12.49 -19.05
N VAL A 30 -1.52 -11.56 -18.69
CA VAL A 30 -2.31 -10.80 -19.66
C VAL A 30 -1.42 -10.05 -20.66
N GLY A 31 -0.35 -9.40 -20.20
CA GLY A 31 0.61 -8.74 -21.09
C GLY A 31 1.29 -9.70 -22.06
N PHE A 32 1.77 -10.84 -21.57
CA PHE A 32 2.40 -11.85 -22.42
C PHE A 32 1.43 -12.51 -23.40
N ASP A 33 0.18 -12.75 -22.99
CA ASP A 33 -0.86 -13.27 -23.87
C ASP A 33 -1.16 -12.29 -25.01
N VAL A 34 -1.23 -10.98 -24.72
CA VAL A 34 -1.43 -9.95 -25.76
C VAL A 34 -0.27 -9.91 -26.75
N LEU A 35 0.99 -9.97 -26.29
CA LEU A 35 2.16 -10.05 -27.19
C LEU A 35 2.10 -11.30 -28.07
N THR A 36 1.75 -12.44 -27.47
CA THR A 36 1.62 -13.72 -28.15
C THR A 36 0.52 -13.66 -29.23
N LEU A 37 -0.60 -13.02 -28.95
CA LEU A 37 -1.67 -12.78 -29.92
C LEU A 37 -1.24 -11.83 -31.05
N CYS A 38 -0.53 -10.75 -30.74
CA CYS A 38 -0.01 -9.82 -31.74
C CYS A 38 0.97 -10.51 -32.70
N ALA A 39 1.87 -11.34 -32.16
CA ALA A 39 2.79 -12.15 -32.96
C ALA A 39 2.04 -13.11 -33.90
N MET A 40 1.04 -13.84 -33.39
CA MET A 40 0.23 -14.75 -34.23
C MET A 40 -0.52 -14.03 -35.34
N LEU A 41 -1.05 -12.84 -35.07
CA LEU A 41 -1.74 -12.02 -36.07
C LEU A 41 -0.78 -11.51 -37.14
N ARG A 42 0.46 -11.13 -36.78
CA ARG A 42 1.48 -10.72 -37.76
C ARG A 42 1.97 -11.89 -38.61
N GLU A 43 2.24 -13.04 -38.01
CA GLU A 43 2.69 -14.25 -38.73
C GLU A 43 1.68 -14.71 -39.78
N ASN A 44 0.38 -14.50 -39.53
CA ASN A 44 -0.71 -14.95 -40.42
C ASN A 44 -1.44 -13.80 -41.11
N TRP A 45 -0.85 -12.60 -41.16
CA TRP A 45 -1.53 -11.37 -41.59
C TRP A 45 -2.13 -11.45 -42.99
N ASP A 46 -1.42 -12.06 -43.94
CA ASP A 46 -1.87 -12.25 -45.33
C ASP A 46 -3.20 -13.03 -45.41
N SER A 47 -3.42 -13.95 -44.46
CA SER A 47 -4.63 -14.79 -44.41
C SER A 47 -5.77 -14.18 -43.58
N VAL A 48 -5.45 -13.20 -42.73
CA VAL A 48 -6.35 -12.63 -41.71
C VAL A 48 -6.84 -11.23 -42.07
N SER A 49 -6.02 -10.42 -42.74
CA SER A 49 -6.27 -8.98 -43.00
C SER A 49 -7.60 -8.65 -43.69
N GLY A 50 -8.15 -9.57 -44.50
CA GLY A 50 -9.45 -9.40 -45.16
C GLY A 50 -10.64 -10.05 -44.43
N ARG A 51 -10.42 -10.66 -43.27
CA ARG A 51 -11.41 -11.49 -42.55
C ARG A 51 -11.70 -11.00 -41.13
N THR A 52 -10.96 -10.00 -40.65
CA THR A 52 -11.19 -9.32 -39.36
C THR A 52 -11.29 -7.82 -39.56
N GLY A 53 -11.89 -7.13 -38.58
CA GLY A 53 -11.89 -5.66 -38.51
C GLY A 53 -10.63 -5.05 -37.90
N VAL A 54 -9.66 -5.90 -37.49
CA VAL A 54 -8.44 -5.47 -36.80
C VAL A 54 -7.49 -4.82 -37.79
N GLN A 55 -6.91 -3.68 -37.41
CA GLN A 55 -5.92 -2.97 -38.22
C GLN A 55 -4.49 -3.22 -37.75
N THR A 56 -3.51 -3.09 -38.66
CA THR A 56 -2.09 -3.20 -38.30
C THR A 56 -1.67 -2.14 -37.27
N ALA A 57 -2.29 -0.95 -37.31
CA ALA A 57 -2.08 0.10 -36.31
C ALA A 57 -2.50 -0.37 -34.90
N GLU A 58 -3.65 -1.02 -34.79
CA GLU A 58 -4.16 -1.54 -33.51
C GLU A 58 -3.26 -2.65 -32.94
N ILE A 59 -2.67 -3.49 -33.81
CA ILE A 59 -1.69 -4.50 -33.39
C ILE A 59 -0.43 -3.83 -32.82
N ASN A 60 0.08 -2.80 -33.47
CA ASN A 60 1.25 -2.05 -32.99
C ASN A 60 0.96 -1.35 -31.65
N ASP A 61 -0.23 -0.78 -31.51
CA ASP A 61 -0.66 -0.11 -30.27
C ASP A 61 -0.84 -1.13 -29.14
N ALA A 62 -1.41 -2.30 -29.43
CA ALA A 62 -1.56 -3.38 -28.47
C ALA A 62 -0.22 -3.92 -27.98
N GLU A 63 0.77 -4.09 -28.86
CA GLU A 63 2.14 -4.47 -28.46
C GLU A 63 2.76 -3.42 -27.53
N GLN A 64 2.68 -2.14 -27.88
CA GLN A 64 3.20 -1.06 -27.03
C GLN A 64 2.52 -1.01 -25.66
N LEU A 65 1.20 -1.24 -25.62
CA LEU A 65 0.46 -1.29 -24.35
C LEU A 65 0.86 -2.51 -23.51
N ALA A 66 1.05 -3.67 -24.13
CA ALA A 66 1.50 -4.88 -23.45
C ALA A 66 2.91 -4.71 -22.86
N ASP A 67 3.85 -4.15 -23.62
CA ASP A 67 5.20 -3.87 -23.13
C ASP A 67 5.20 -2.90 -21.94
N ARG A 68 4.37 -1.84 -22.01
CA ARG A 68 4.19 -0.90 -20.90
C ARG A 68 3.61 -1.59 -19.67
N LEU A 69 2.62 -2.46 -19.86
CA LEU A 69 2.00 -3.22 -18.77
C LEU A 69 3.01 -4.15 -18.10
N ILE A 70 3.74 -4.96 -18.87
CA ILE A 70 4.76 -5.89 -18.36
C ILE A 70 5.85 -5.10 -17.61
N SER A 71 6.33 -3.99 -18.18
CA SER A 71 7.34 -3.15 -17.57
C SER A 71 6.87 -2.48 -16.27
N ALA A 72 5.61 -2.05 -16.20
CA ALA A 72 5.03 -1.46 -14.99
C ALA A 72 4.85 -2.51 -13.88
N VAL A 73 4.36 -3.71 -14.23
CA VAL A 73 4.19 -4.82 -13.29
C VAL A 73 5.54 -5.29 -12.77
N GLY A 74 6.54 -5.44 -13.65
CA GLY A 74 7.90 -5.82 -13.24
C GLY A 74 8.53 -4.85 -12.25
N ARG A 75 8.40 -3.53 -12.47
CA ARG A 75 8.88 -2.52 -11.52
C ARG A 75 8.15 -2.57 -10.18
N ARG A 76 6.84 -2.82 -10.18
CA ARG A 76 6.04 -2.93 -8.96
C ARG A 76 6.47 -4.13 -8.13
N GLU A 77 6.59 -5.31 -8.75
CA GLU A 77 6.99 -6.55 -8.07
C GLU A 77 8.40 -6.43 -7.45
N GLN A 78 9.33 -5.81 -8.18
CA GLN A 78 10.68 -5.54 -7.66
C GLN A 78 10.66 -4.61 -6.44
N GLY A 79 9.82 -3.56 -6.47
CA GLY A 79 9.65 -2.64 -5.34
C GLY A 79 9.06 -3.33 -4.10
N GLU A 80 8.04 -4.17 -4.29
CA GLU A 80 7.43 -4.93 -3.19
C GLU A 80 8.44 -5.92 -2.55
N ALA A 81 9.25 -6.60 -3.36
CA ALA A 81 10.30 -7.49 -2.88
C ALA A 81 11.36 -6.76 -2.05
N ALA A 82 11.84 -5.61 -2.52
CA ALA A 82 12.84 -4.80 -1.81
C ALA A 82 12.32 -4.27 -0.46
N VAL A 83 11.05 -3.86 -0.40
CA VAL A 83 10.42 -3.41 0.85
C VAL A 83 10.27 -4.56 1.85
N ALA A 84 9.90 -5.76 1.38
CA ALA A 84 9.80 -6.94 2.22
C ALA A 84 11.16 -7.31 2.84
N GLU A 85 12.22 -7.35 2.03
CA GLU A 85 13.58 -7.65 2.48
C GLU A 85 14.08 -6.61 3.50
N ALA A 86 13.90 -5.31 3.22
CA ALA A 86 14.29 -4.25 4.13
C ALA A 86 13.53 -4.31 5.47
N THR A 87 12.27 -4.71 5.44
CA THR A 87 11.44 -4.87 6.64
C THR A 87 11.91 -6.04 7.48
N GLU A 88 12.20 -7.18 6.84
CA GLU A 88 12.74 -8.36 7.52
C GLU A 88 14.11 -8.07 8.16
N LEU A 89 15.01 -7.43 7.42
CA LEU A 89 16.32 -7.02 7.93
C LEU A 89 16.17 -6.11 9.15
N ARG A 90 15.27 -5.11 9.07
CA ARG A 90 14.98 -4.22 10.19
C ARG A 90 14.49 -4.99 11.41
N GLN A 91 13.59 -5.95 11.25
CA GLN A 91 13.08 -6.78 12.36
C GLN A 91 14.18 -7.61 13.01
N ARG A 92 15.05 -8.24 12.21
CA ARG A 92 16.19 -9.03 12.72
C ARG A 92 17.18 -8.14 13.49
N VAL A 93 17.57 -7.01 12.91
CA VAL A 93 18.51 -6.05 13.53
C VAL A 93 17.91 -5.47 14.82
N PHE A 94 16.63 -5.09 14.81
CA PHE A 94 15.95 -4.60 16.01
C PHE A 94 15.93 -5.63 17.13
N THR A 95 15.67 -6.89 16.81
CA THR A 95 15.67 -7.98 17.79
C THR A 95 17.07 -8.21 18.38
N LEU A 96 18.11 -8.21 17.55
CA LEU A 96 19.49 -8.35 18.00
C LEU A 96 19.93 -7.16 18.87
N PHE A 97 19.57 -5.95 18.45
CA PHE A 97 19.81 -4.73 19.20
C PHE A 97 19.13 -4.76 20.57
N MET A 98 17.84 -5.10 20.64
CA MET A 98 17.12 -5.17 21.92
C MET A 98 17.74 -6.19 22.87
N ARG A 99 18.11 -7.38 22.38
CA ARG A 99 18.73 -8.42 23.20
C ARG A 99 20.08 -7.97 23.76
N SER A 100 20.95 -7.46 22.89
CA SER A 100 22.28 -6.97 23.31
C SER A 100 22.19 -5.76 24.24
N TYR A 101 21.23 -4.85 24.01
CA TYR A 101 21.00 -3.71 24.89
C TYR A 101 20.58 -4.13 26.30
N GLU A 102 19.67 -5.10 26.42
CA GLU A 102 19.25 -5.63 27.73
C GLU A 102 20.38 -6.35 28.47
N GLU A 103 21.24 -7.09 27.75
CA GLU A 103 22.44 -7.70 28.33
C GLU A 103 23.42 -6.65 28.88
N VAL A 104 23.68 -5.59 28.11
CA VAL A 104 24.54 -4.46 28.54
C VAL A 104 23.93 -3.75 29.73
N ARG A 105 22.61 -3.51 29.72
CA ARG A 105 21.90 -2.89 30.85
C ARG A 105 22.07 -3.73 32.11
N ARG A 106 21.83 -5.05 32.02
CA ARG A 106 22.01 -5.98 33.15
C ARG A 106 23.44 -5.97 33.70
N ALA A 107 24.44 -5.95 32.81
CA ALA A 107 25.84 -5.90 33.22
C ALA A 107 26.18 -4.60 33.97
N ILE A 108 25.70 -3.46 33.48
CA ILE A 108 25.91 -2.16 34.11
C ILE A 108 25.15 -2.06 35.44
N THR A 109 23.92 -2.57 35.52
CA THR A 109 23.17 -2.65 36.78
C THR A 109 23.93 -3.44 37.85
N TYR A 110 24.58 -4.55 37.47
CA TYR A 110 25.38 -5.35 38.39
C TYR A 110 26.63 -4.60 38.85
N LEU A 111 27.35 -3.94 37.94
CA LEU A 111 28.58 -3.23 38.26
C LEU A 111 28.33 -1.98 39.12
N ARG A 112 27.19 -1.30 38.90
CA ARG A 112 26.79 -0.05 39.57
C ARG A 112 25.67 -0.24 40.58
N TRP A 113 25.62 -1.42 41.20
CA TRP A 113 24.58 -1.79 42.15
C TRP A 113 24.38 -0.78 43.30
N HIS A 114 25.45 -0.10 43.73
CA HIS A 114 25.42 0.84 44.84
C HIS A 114 25.26 2.32 44.46
N ASP A 115 25.39 2.68 43.17
CA ASP A 115 25.53 4.08 42.72
C ASP A 115 24.20 4.74 42.29
N ASP A 116 23.11 3.96 42.19
CA ASP A 116 21.74 4.39 41.81
C ASP A 116 21.66 5.34 40.58
N ASP A 117 22.61 5.24 39.65
CA ASP A 117 22.69 6.10 38.46
C ASP A 117 22.64 5.32 37.12
N VAL A 118 22.26 4.05 37.19
CA VAL A 118 22.13 3.13 36.05
C VAL A 118 21.18 3.66 35.00
N ASP A 119 20.00 4.17 35.39
CA ASP A 119 18.98 4.66 34.45
C ASP A 119 19.43 5.93 33.70
N ARG A 120 20.44 6.65 34.20
CA ARG A 120 21.05 7.80 33.49
C ARG A 120 22.01 7.33 32.39
N ILE A 121 22.68 6.20 32.58
CA ILE A 121 23.66 5.66 31.62
C ILE A 121 23.00 4.72 30.62
N VAL A 122 22.09 3.87 31.08
CA VAL A 122 21.40 2.87 30.25
C VAL A 122 19.90 2.95 30.49
N PRO A 123 19.22 3.92 29.86
CA PRO A 123 17.77 4.08 29.98
C PRO A 123 17.03 2.81 29.53
N SER A 124 15.88 2.50 30.12
CA SER A 124 15.03 1.43 29.60
C SER A 124 14.44 1.81 28.24
N LEU A 125 14.54 0.93 27.23
CA LEU A 125 13.93 1.14 25.90
C LEU A 125 12.44 0.81 25.86
N TYR A 126 11.94 0.06 26.85
CA TYR A 126 10.51 -0.09 27.08
C TYR A 126 10.00 1.18 27.74
N THR A 127 8.94 1.76 27.18
CA THR A 127 8.34 3.01 27.65
C THR A 127 7.98 2.91 29.14
N THR A 128 8.84 3.49 29.98
CA THR A 128 8.62 3.65 31.41
C THR A 128 7.66 4.83 31.61
N GLY A 129 6.36 4.56 31.53
CA GLY A 129 5.31 5.49 31.95
C GLY A 129 5.19 5.63 33.49
N ARG A 130 6.21 5.23 34.26
CA ARG A 130 6.12 5.23 35.73
C ARG A 130 7.47 5.28 36.44
N SER A 131 8.36 6.18 36.06
CA SER A 131 9.48 6.55 36.94
C SER A 131 9.80 8.03 36.82
N SER A 132 8.89 8.85 37.34
CA SER A 132 9.22 10.22 37.75
C SER A 132 8.41 10.56 38.99
N ARG A 133 8.92 10.12 40.14
CA ARG A 133 8.65 10.79 41.41
C ARG A 133 9.90 10.76 42.27
N ARG A 134 11.02 11.29 41.72
CA ARG A 134 12.01 11.92 42.58
C ARG A 134 11.37 13.22 43.07
N LYS A 135 10.93 13.18 44.32
CA LYS A 135 10.37 14.31 45.06
C LYS A 135 11.50 15.32 45.27
N SER A 136 11.57 16.32 44.40
CA SER A 136 12.29 17.55 44.71
C SER A 136 11.44 18.33 45.70
N ASP A 137 12.01 18.64 46.86
CA ASP A 137 11.38 19.47 47.89
C ASP A 137 10.92 20.81 47.28
N ILE A 138 9.64 21.11 47.50
CA ILE A 138 9.01 22.38 47.16
C ILE A 138 9.03 23.23 48.43
N GLU A 139 9.71 24.36 48.36
CA GLU A 139 9.57 25.46 49.32
C GLU A 139 8.42 26.39 48.86
N PRO A 140 7.42 26.74 49.72
CA PRO A 140 6.25 27.51 49.28
C PRO A 140 6.38 29.04 49.51
N LYS A 141 6.21 29.80 48.41
CA LYS A 141 5.31 30.98 48.11
C LYS A 141 5.24 32.16 49.13
N PRO A 142 5.19 33.49 48.77
CA PRO A 142 4.13 34.23 48.00
C PRO A 142 4.59 35.48 47.20
N GLU A 143 3.84 36.30 46.46
CA GLU A 143 2.52 36.41 45.78
C GLU A 143 2.62 37.58 44.75
N THR A 144 1.73 37.62 43.75
CA THR A 144 1.61 38.59 42.63
C THR A 144 1.18 40.01 43.08
N PRO A 145 1.34 41.07 42.24
CA PRO A 145 0.19 41.61 41.47
C PRO A 145 0.53 42.21 40.05
N PRO A 146 -0.49 42.62 39.24
CA PRO A 146 -0.48 42.58 37.77
C PRO A 146 -0.36 43.95 37.05
N ALA A 147 0.02 43.92 35.76
CA ALA A 147 -0.22 44.95 34.73
C ALA A 147 -0.04 44.27 33.35
N GLY A 148 -0.82 44.45 32.28
CA GLY A 148 -1.76 45.49 31.87
C GLY A 148 -1.38 45.93 30.45
N GLY A 149 -2.21 45.62 29.43
CA GLY A 149 -2.13 46.13 28.04
C GLY A 149 -1.03 45.51 27.16
N THR A 150 -1.15 45.29 25.85
CA THR A 150 -2.06 45.79 24.81
C THR A 150 -1.96 44.86 23.60
N SER A 151 -3.09 44.55 22.97
CA SER A 151 -3.16 44.04 21.59
C SER A 151 -2.97 45.19 20.60
N PRO A 152 -2.35 44.95 19.43
CA PRO A 152 -2.93 45.49 18.20
C PRO A 152 -2.94 44.52 17.02
N ALA A 153 -4.16 44.34 16.50
CA ALA A 153 -4.60 44.42 15.10
C ALA A 153 -3.79 43.76 13.96
N ALA A 154 -4.51 42.86 13.27
CA ALA A 154 -4.24 42.37 11.92
C ALA A 154 -4.35 43.46 10.84
N PRO A 155 -3.82 43.19 9.63
CA PRO A 155 -4.46 43.62 8.39
C PRO A 155 -4.96 42.43 7.55
N THR A 156 -6.26 42.49 7.26
CA THR A 156 -7.06 41.81 6.22
C THR A 156 -6.45 42.04 4.82
N GLY A 157 -6.22 41.05 3.95
CA GLY A 157 -7.17 40.25 3.14
C GLY A 157 -6.52 39.95 1.77
N PRO A 158 -7.22 39.55 0.68
CA PRO A 158 -8.39 38.65 0.54
C PRO A 158 -8.15 37.53 -0.51
N GLY A 159 -9.00 36.48 -0.58
CA GLY A 159 -9.07 35.63 -1.80
C GLY A 159 -9.45 34.15 -1.64
N THR A 160 -10.66 33.88 -1.17
CA THR A 160 -11.48 32.64 -1.30
C THR A 160 -11.67 32.21 -2.78
N PRO A 161 -12.17 30.99 -3.20
CA PRO A 161 -12.67 29.81 -2.46
C PRO A 161 -12.16 28.41 -2.94
N ALA A 162 -12.30 27.41 -2.06
CA ALA A 162 -12.61 26.01 -2.44
C ALA A 162 -13.27 25.35 -1.20
N ARG A 163 -14.32 24.52 -1.22
CA ARG A 163 -15.29 23.98 -2.18
C ARG A 163 -16.34 23.27 -1.27
N PRO A 164 -17.64 23.17 -1.61
CA PRO A 164 -18.64 22.67 -0.66
C PRO A 164 -18.48 21.18 -0.32
N VAL A 165 -18.60 20.86 0.98
CA VAL A 165 -18.77 19.49 1.50
C VAL A 165 -20.24 19.11 1.33
N THR A 166 -20.51 18.08 0.53
CA THR A 166 -21.84 17.48 0.45
C THR A 166 -21.97 16.36 1.47
N THR A 167 -22.97 16.52 2.33
CA THR A 167 -23.46 15.56 3.29
C THR A 167 -24.42 14.60 2.59
N GLY A 168 -24.24 13.30 2.79
CA GLY A 168 -25.21 12.25 2.45
C GLY A 168 -24.64 10.94 3.02
N GLY A 169 -25.20 10.30 4.04
CA GLY A 169 -26.62 10.11 4.32
C GLY A 169 -27.08 8.88 3.54
N SER A 170 -26.81 7.68 4.03
CA SER A 170 -27.54 6.49 3.62
C SER A 170 -27.74 5.58 4.83
N ALA A 171 -29.02 5.39 5.12
CA ALA A 171 -29.58 4.72 6.27
C ALA A 171 -29.64 3.20 6.06
N ALA A 172 -29.57 2.49 7.18
CA ALA A 172 -29.97 1.10 7.29
C ALA A 172 -31.49 0.94 7.13
N PRO A 173 -31.94 -0.20 6.60
CA PRO A 173 -33.16 -0.87 7.04
C PRO A 173 -32.74 -2.24 7.64
N GLY A 174 -33.17 -2.65 8.84
CA GLY A 174 -34.54 -2.68 9.32
C GLY A 174 -34.95 -4.17 9.38
N MET A 175 -34.84 -4.75 10.58
CA MET A 175 -35.35 -6.08 10.96
C MET A 175 -36.88 -6.07 11.12
N ALA A 176 -37.44 -7.28 11.30
CA ALA A 176 -38.81 -7.68 11.64
C ALA A 176 -39.70 -7.99 10.41
N ASP A 177 -40.51 -9.04 10.35
CA ASP A 177 -40.74 -10.27 11.12
C ASP A 177 -41.77 -11.08 10.29
N ASP A 178 -41.91 -12.36 10.61
CA ASP A 178 -43.10 -13.22 10.44
C ASP A 178 -43.44 -13.93 9.10
N GLU A 179 -43.82 -15.20 9.31
CA GLU A 179 -44.17 -16.24 8.33
C GLU A 179 -45.53 -16.02 7.64
N PRO A 180 -45.96 -16.87 6.66
CA PRO A 180 -46.67 -18.11 7.03
C PRO A 180 -46.47 -19.32 6.09
N PHE A 181 -46.43 -20.53 6.69
CA PHE A 181 -47.16 -21.76 6.32
C PHE A 181 -47.47 -22.09 4.83
N GLY A 182 -46.86 -23.19 4.34
CA GLY A 182 -47.40 -24.24 3.43
C GLY A 182 -47.93 -23.86 2.02
N PRO A 183 -48.24 -24.81 1.10
CA PRO A 183 -48.42 -26.27 1.29
C PRO A 183 -47.71 -27.19 0.25
N ALA A 184 -47.58 -28.48 0.61
CA ALA A 184 -47.76 -29.72 -0.18
C ALA A 184 -46.80 -30.82 0.27
#